data_AF-A0A7K2TFN9-F1
#
_entry.id   AF-A0A7K2TFN9-F1
#
_cell.length_a   1.000
_cell.length_b   1.000
_cell.length_c   1.000
_cell.angle_alpha   90.00
_cell.angle_beta   90.00
_cell.angle_gamma   90.00
#
_symmetry.space_group_name_H-M   'P 1'
#
loop_
_entity.id
_entity.type
_entity.pdbx_description
1 polymer ?
#
loop_
_entity_poly.entity_id
_entity_poly.type
_entity_poly.pdbx_seq_one_letter_code
_entity_poly.pdbx_strand_id
1 'polypeptide(L)'
;MLTIHADSRDRALAVEGDLIAAVGPPAALIAAHPGARVRRWPGILTPGLVNQYGDELLEAAYHPDPREAGELGTAPLTGEAFAALAPDEARQGASARRGLQRMLAHGTVAVACGELRVRAVRDALRRSGLDVLGRAGRPDGMPSLDPYASGAPVVFAPPREPGSAARFAVFDVPDEAALAAAGAGSCVATVVAGRLVHRRR
;
A
#
# COMPACT_ATOMS: atom_id res chain seq x y z
N MET A 1 -4.00 15.71 16.54
CA MET A 1 -3.60 14.83 17.67
C MET A 1 -2.44 13.96 17.21
N LEU A 2 -1.28 14.09 17.87
CA LEU A 2 -0.09 13.33 17.54
C LEU A 2 -0.27 11.85 17.89
N THR A 3 0.13 10.96 16.98
CA THR A 3 0.11 9.50 17.19
C THR A 3 1.49 8.91 17.01
N ILE A 4 1.97 8.16 17.99
CA ILE A 4 3.23 7.43 17.92
C ILE A 4 2.94 6.01 17.46
N HIS A 5 3.52 5.60 16.34
CA HIS A 5 3.52 4.22 15.86
C HIS A 5 4.85 3.59 16.24
N ALA A 6 4.84 2.58 17.10
CA ALA A 6 6.02 1.85 17.56
C ALA A 6 5.99 0.41 17.04
N ASP A 7 7.12 -0.05 16.51
CA ASP A 7 7.34 -1.40 16.02
C ASP A 7 7.96 -2.30 17.10
N SER A 8 8.20 -3.57 16.78
CA SER A 8 8.79 -4.55 17.70
C SER A 8 10.32 -4.47 17.80
N ARG A 9 10.97 -3.61 17.02
CA ARG A 9 12.43 -3.43 16.98
C ARG A 9 12.88 -2.10 17.60
N ASP A 10 12.06 -1.56 18.50
CA ASP A 10 12.30 -0.29 19.19
C ASP A 10 12.45 0.91 18.24
N ARG A 11 11.77 0.86 17.07
CA ARG A 11 11.64 2.00 16.17
C ARG A 11 10.24 2.61 16.28
N ALA A 12 10.15 3.92 16.20
CA ALA A 12 8.87 4.60 16.17
C ALA A 12 8.85 5.83 15.26
N LEU A 13 7.66 6.11 14.76
CA LEU A 13 7.30 7.30 13.99
C LEU A 13 6.23 8.08 14.77
N ALA A 14 6.51 9.34 15.09
CA ALA A 14 5.52 10.30 15.56
C ALA A 14 4.85 10.95 14.35
N VAL A 15 3.53 10.86 14.27
CA VAL A 15 2.71 11.37 13.17
C VAL A 15 1.83 12.51 13.66
N GLU A 16 1.89 13.65 12.99
CA GLU A 16 1.01 14.79 13.24
C GLU A 16 0.43 15.29 11.92
N GLY A 17 -0.90 15.31 11.81
CA GLY A 17 -1.56 15.61 10.54
C GLY A 17 -1.17 14.56 9.49
N ASP A 18 -0.64 15.02 8.36
CA ASP A 18 -0.14 14.20 7.25
C ASP A 18 1.40 14.09 7.22
N LEU A 19 2.09 14.57 8.25
CA LEU A 19 3.56 14.60 8.34
C LEU A 19 4.11 13.72 9.45
N ILE A 20 5.36 13.30 9.25
CA ILE A 20 6.21 12.71 10.29
C ILE A 20 6.77 13.87 11.13
N ALA A 21 6.37 13.95 12.40
CA ALA A 21 6.85 14.97 13.32
C ALA A 21 8.23 14.61 13.88
N ALA A 22 8.46 13.33 14.19
CA ALA A 22 9.73 12.84 14.72
C ALA A 22 9.91 11.34 14.45
N VAL A 23 11.17 10.90 14.46
CA VAL A 23 11.57 9.50 14.28
C VAL A 23 12.56 9.16 15.38
N GLY A 24 12.43 7.98 15.98
CA GLY A 24 13.37 7.53 17.00
C GLY A 24 12.81 6.43 17.89
N PRO A 25 13.49 6.11 19.00
CA PRO A 25 13.04 5.11 19.95
C PRO A 25 11.68 5.50 20.57
N PRO A 26 10.74 4.54 20.73
CA PRO A 26 9.45 4.76 21.35
C PRO A 26 9.52 5.50 22.69
N ALA A 27 10.46 5.14 23.57
CA ALA A 27 10.60 5.74 24.89
C ALA A 27 10.89 7.26 24.80
N ALA A 28 11.80 7.66 23.90
CA ALA A 28 12.15 9.07 23.71
C ALA A 28 10.97 9.88 23.15
N LEU A 29 10.25 9.32 22.17
CA LEU A 29 9.08 9.99 21.58
C LEU A 29 7.92 10.12 22.58
N ILE A 30 7.69 9.10 23.41
CA ILE A 30 6.65 9.14 24.45
C ILE A 30 6.99 10.19 25.52
N ALA A 31 8.26 10.28 25.93
CA ALA A 31 8.71 11.29 26.89
C ALA A 31 8.57 12.72 26.33
N ALA A 32 8.90 12.93 25.05
CA ALA A 32 8.74 14.22 24.37
C ALA A 32 7.27 14.60 24.14
N HIS A 33 6.38 13.62 24.00
CA HIS A 33 4.96 13.82 23.71
C HIS A 33 4.06 12.97 24.63
N PRO A 34 3.96 13.29 25.94
CA PRO A 34 3.26 12.45 26.91
C PRO A 34 1.74 12.32 26.66
N GLY A 35 1.13 13.27 25.95
CA GLY A 35 -0.28 13.23 25.55
C GLY A 35 -0.52 12.52 24.21
N ALA A 36 0.52 12.02 23.55
CA ALA A 36 0.38 11.36 22.26
C ALA A 36 -0.32 10.01 22.39
N ARG A 37 -1.14 9.69 21.39
CA ARG A 37 -1.73 8.36 21.31
C ARG A 37 -0.68 7.36 20.84
N VAL A 38 -0.42 6.30 21.61
CA VAL A 38 0.57 5.28 21.26
C VAL A 38 -0.10 4.07 20.61
N ARG A 39 0.40 3.63 19.46
CA ARG A 39 0.07 2.37 18.80
C ARG A 39 1.31 1.49 18.78
N ARG A 40 1.23 0.31 19.39
CA ARG A 40 2.27 -0.71 19.33
C ARG A 40 1.87 -1.77 18.30
N TRP A 41 2.82 -2.19 17.47
CA TRP A 41 2.62 -3.17 16.43
C TRP A 41 3.52 -4.40 16.67
N PRO A 42 3.09 -5.61 16.25
CA PRO A 42 3.80 -6.85 16.56
C PRO A 42 5.09 -7.09 15.74
N GLY A 43 5.21 -6.47 14.57
CA GLY A 43 6.38 -6.61 13.70
C GLY A 43 7.04 -5.27 13.36
N ILE A 44 7.66 -5.19 12.19
CA ILE A 44 8.53 -4.07 11.78
C ILE A 44 7.80 -2.91 11.09
N LEU A 45 8.23 -1.68 11.40
CA LEU A 45 7.90 -0.48 10.64
C LEU A 45 8.84 -0.35 9.42
N THR A 46 8.27 -0.07 8.26
CA THR A 46 9.00 0.16 7.00
C THR A 46 8.47 1.41 6.30
N PRO A 47 9.21 2.00 5.35
CA PRO A 47 8.71 3.12 4.53
C PRO A 47 7.44 2.84 3.72
N GLY A 48 7.01 1.58 3.60
CA GLY A 48 5.94 1.14 2.71
C GLY A 48 6.46 0.77 1.32
N LEU A 49 5.64 0.02 0.59
CA LEU A 49 6.02 -0.52 -0.72
C LEU A 49 5.52 0.35 -1.87
N VAL A 50 6.29 0.37 -2.95
CA VAL A 50 5.87 0.87 -4.26
C VAL A 50 5.40 -0.33 -5.09
N ASN A 51 4.14 -0.34 -5.51
CA ASN A 51 3.70 -1.32 -6.50
C ASN A 51 4.05 -0.82 -7.90
N GLN A 52 4.91 -1.55 -8.62
CA GLN A 52 5.45 -1.13 -9.90
C GLN A 52 4.50 -1.35 -11.10
N TYR A 53 3.41 -2.08 -10.89
CA TYR A 53 2.51 -2.56 -11.94
C TYR A 53 1.15 -1.84 -11.92
N GLY A 54 1.18 -0.52 -11.75
CA GLY A 54 -0.04 0.29 -11.65
C GLY A 54 -0.95 0.14 -12.86
N ASP A 55 -0.40 0.26 -14.07
CA ASP A 55 -1.14 0.14 -15.33
C ASP A 55 -1.80 -1.25 -15.44
N GLU A 56 -1.01 -2.30 -15.17
CA GLU A 56 -1.48 -3.68 -15.34
C GLU A 56 -2.55 -4.05 -14.31
N LEU A 57 -2.39 -3.61 -13.06
CA LEU A 57 -3.31 -3.93 -11.99
C LEU A 57 -4.54 -3.01 -11.97
N LEU A 58 -4.47 -1.79 -12.51
CA LEU A 58 -5.57 -0.83 -12.44
C LEU A 58 -6.37 -0.72 -13.75
N GLU A 59 -5.76 -0.99 -14.91
CA GLU A 59 -6.45 -0.92 -16.22
C GLU A 59 -6.45 -2.23 -17.00
N ALA A 60 -5.48 -3.12 -16.80
CA ALA A 60 -5.42 -4.42 -17.50
C ALA A 60 -5.91 -5.60 -16.64
N ALA A 61 -6.51 -5.32 -15.49
CA ALA A 61 -7.09 -6.30 -14.59
C ALA A 61 -8.47 -5.86 -14.09
N TYR A 62 -9.36 -6.84 -13.91
CA TYR A 62 -10.60 -6.64 -13.19
C TYR A 62 -10.49 -7.23 -11.79
N HIS A 63 -10.76 -6.43 -10.77
CA HIS A 63 -10.84 -6.87 -9.38
C HIS A 63 -12.32 -7.00 -8.98
N PRO A 64 -12.85 -8.24 -8.90
CA PRO A 64 -14.27 -8.44 -8.62
C PRO A 64 -14.72 -7.82 -7.30
N ASP A 65 -15.92 -7.23 -7.30
CA ASP A 65 -16.60 -6.84 -6.06
C ASP A 65 -16.95 -8.12 -5.26
N PRO A 66 -16.97 -8.09 -3.91
CA PRO A 66 -17.39 -9.23 -3.12
C PRO A 66 -18.75 -9.82 -3.51
N ARG A 67 -19.66 -9.00 -4.06
CA ARG A 67 -20.98 -9.45 -4.54
C ARG A 67 -20.87 -10.27 -5.84
N GLU A 68 -19.85 -10.05 -6.64
CA GLU A 68 -19.58 -10.77 -7.89
C GLU A 68 -18.78 -12.07 -7.65
N ALA A 69 -18.32 -12.31 -6.41
CA ALA A 69 -17.38 -13.40 -6.11
C ALA A 69 -17.94 -14.81 -6.41
N GLY A 70 -19.26 -15.00 -6.37
CA GLY A 70 -19.89 -16.27 -6.73
C GLY A 70 -19.80 -16.60 -8.22
N GLU A 71 -19.70 -15.58 -9.08
CA GLU A 71 -19.65 -15.72 -10.54
C GLU A 71 -18.22 -15.60 -11.06
N LEU A 72 -17.49 -14.57 -10.61
CA LEU A 72 -16.17 -14.19 -11.14
C LEU A 72 -15.01 -14.68 -10.26
N GLY A 73 -15.29 -15.25 -9.09
CA GLY A 73 -14.27 -15.56 -8.09
C GLY A 73 -13.69 -14.31 -7.41
N THR A 74 -12.61 -14.49 -6.65
CA THR A 74 -11.99 -13.42 -5.83
C THR A 74 -10.62 -12.98 -6.36
N ALA A 75 -10.02 -13.77 -7.25
CA ALA A 75 -8.78 -13.44 -7.93
C ALA A 75 -9.01 -12.32 -8.96
N PRO A 76 -8.00 -11.47 -9.23
CA PRO A 76 -8.09 -10.55 -10.35
C PRO A 76 -8.24 -11.31 -11.67
N LEU A 77 -9.16 -10.87 -12.53
CA LEU A 77 -9.27 -11.36 -13.90
C LEU A 77 -8.30 -10.57 -14.77
N THR A 78 -7.53 -11.26 -15.61
CA THR A 78 -6.53 -10.66 -16.50
C THR A 78 -6.61 -11.32 -17.88
N GLY A 79 -5.90 -10.76 -18.88
CA GLY A 79 -5.80 -11.35 -20.21
C GLY A 79 -7.16 -11.61 -20.87
N GLU A 80 -7.38 -12.82 -21.36
CA GLU A 80 -8.62 -13.21 -22.04
C GLU A 80 -9.86 -13.08 -21.15
N ALA A 81 -9.76 -13.40 -19.85
CA ALA A 81 -10.88 -13.28 -18.93
C ALA A 81 -11.29 -11.81 -18.72
N PHE A 82 -10.32 -10.90 -18.65
CA PHE A 82 -10.59 -9.46 -18.61
C PHE A 82 -11.20 -8.96 -19.92
N ALA A 83 -10.65 -9.40 -21.06
CA ALA A 83 -11.14 -9.02 -22.38
C ALA A 83 -12.59 -9.49 -22.62
N ALA A 84 -12.91 -10.73 -22.21
CA ALA A 84 -14.25 -11.29 -22.33
C ALA A 84 -15.27 -10.58 -21.43
N LEU A 85 -14.86 -10.09 -20.25
CA LEU A 85 -15.73 -9.33 -19.36
C LEU A 85 -16.13 -7.98 -19.96
N ALA A 86 -15.24 -7.37 -20.76
CA ALA A 86 -15.40 -6.06 -21.39
C ALA A 86 -16.08 -5.01 -20.48
N PRO A 87 -15.52 -4.74 -19.28
CA PRO A 87 -16.18 -3.87 -18.31
C PRO A 87 -16.27 -2.44 -18.86
N ASP A 88 -17.43 -1.82 -18.69
CA ASP A 88 -17.59 -0.39 -18.94
C ASP A 88 -16.72 0.46 -18.01
N GLU A 89 -16.61 1.76 -18.29
CA GLU A 89 -15.78 2.67 -17.51
C GLU A 89 -16.18 2.71 -16.01
N ALA A 90 -17.47 2.58 -15.69
CA ALA A 90 -17.93 2.61 -14.30
C ALA A 90 -17.45 1.37 -13.54
N ARG A 91 -17.53 0.18 -14.16
CA ARG A 91 -17.01 -1.09 -13.65
C ARG A 91 -15.48 -1.07 -13.57
N GLN A 92 -14.79 -0.49 -14.54
CA GLN A 92 -13.34 -0.28 -14.47
C GLN A 92 -12.94 0.61 -13.29
N GLY A 93 -13.67 1.71 -13.05
CA GLY A 93 -13.46 2.56 -11.89
C GLY A 93 -13.72 1.86 -10.55
N ALA A 94 -14.75 0.99 -10.48
CA ALA A 94 -15.04 0.17 -9.30
C ALA A 94 -13.94 -0.88 -9.05
N SER A 95 -13.51 -1.57 -10.12
CA SER A 95 -12.37 -2.48 -10.11
C SER A 95 -11.11 -1.80 -9.59
N ALA A 96 -10.75 -0.63 -10.11
CA ALA A 96 -9.56 0.10 -9.69
C ALA A 96 -9.61 0.47 -8.19
N ARG A 97 -10.76 0.95 -7.69
CA ARG A 97 -10.93 1.21 -6.24
C ARG A 97 -10.70 -0.05 -5.40
N ARG A 98 -11.20 -1.20 -5.87
CA ARG A 98 -10.98 -2.49 -5.23
C ARG A 98 -9.52 -2.92 -5.29
N GLY A 99 -8.85 -2.77 -6.44
CA GLY A 99 -7.43 -3.04 -6.61
C GLY A 99 -6.56 -2.21 -5.66
N LEU A 100 -6.79 -0.89 -5.60
CA LEU A 100 -6.11 0.02 -4.69
C LEU A 100 -6.33 -0.36 -3.23
N GLN A 101 -7.56 -0.70 -2.85
CA GLN A 101 -7.86 -1.17 -1.49
C GLN A 101 -7.12 -2.47 -1.14
N ARG A 102 -6.96 -3.38 -2.10
CA ARG A 102 -6.19 -4.62 -1.92
C ARG A 102 -4.69 -4.32 -1.81
N MET A 103 -4.15 -3.40 -2.62
CA MET A 103 -2.74 -2.97 -2.51
C MET A 103 -2.41 -2.40 -1.12
N LEU A 104 -3.35 -1.65 -0.52
CA LEU A 104 -3.19 -1.16 0.86
C LEU A 104 -3.04 -2.30 1.87
N ALA A 105 -3.64 -3.47 1.62
CA ALA A 105 -3.48 -4.66 2.46
C ALA A 105 -2.13 -5.37 2.27
N HIS A 106 -1.32 -4.92 1.30
CA HIS A 106 0.06 -5.37 1.09
C HIS A 106 1.08 -4.27 1.44
N GLY A 107 0.71 -3.28 2.27
CA GLY A 107 1.64 -2.22 2.66
C GLY A 107 2.03 -1.25 1.53
N THR A 108 1.28 -1.24 0.43
CA THR A 108 1.54 -0.32 -0.69
C THR A 108 1.18 1.11 -0.29
N VAL A 109 2.12 2.04 -0.50
CA VAL A 109 1.95 3.47 -0.22
C VAL A 109 2.10 4.35 -1.47
N ALA A 110 2.64 3.77 -2.55
CA ALA A 110 2.78 4.40 -3.84
C ALA A 110 2.58 3.38 -4.97
N VAL A 111 2.18 3.87 -6.15
CA VAL A 111 2.01 3.05 -7.35
C VAL A 111 2.79 3.71 -8.48
N ALA A 112 3.60 2.93 -9.19
CA ALA A 112 4.25 3.38 -10.41
C ALA A 112 3.28 3.18 -11.59
N CYS A 113 2.99 4.27 -12.29
CA CYS A 113 2.08 4.29 -13.42
C CYS A 113 2.72 4.95 -14.64
N GLY A 114 2.37 4.45 -15.82
CA GLY A 114 2.44 5.22 -17.06
C GLY A 114 1.23 6.14 -17.21
N GLU A 115 0.84 6.42 -18.45
CA GLU A 115 -0.38 7.16 -18.72
C GLU A 115 -1.60 6.26 -18.62
N LEU A 116 -2.32 6.36 -17.50
CA LEU A 116 -3.62 5.72 -17.31
C LEU A 116 -4.65 6.38 -18.24
N ARG A 117 -5.34 5.58 -19.06
CA ARG A 117 -6.24 6.05 -20.11
C ARG A 117 -7.68 6.25 -19.63
N VAL A 118 -8.13 5.46 -18.66
CA VAL A 118 -9.50 5.45 -18.16
C VAL A 118 -9.69 6.53 -17.11
N ARG A 119 -10.62 7.47 -17.33
CA ARG A 119 -10.84 8.59 -16.41
C ARG A 119 -11.30 8.12 -15.03
N ALA A 120 -12.24 7.18 -14.98
CA ALA A 120 -12.71 6.63 -13.71
C ALA A 120 -11.59 5.94 -12.89
N VAL A 121 -10.58 5.36 -13.55
CA VAL A 121 -9.41 4.76 -12.90
C VAL A 121 -8.47 5.85 -12.35
N ARG A 122 -8.17 6.90 -13.13
CA ARG A 122 -7.40 8.06 -12.64
C ARG A 122 -8.06 8.70 -11.42
N ASP A 123 -9.39 8.85 -11.43
CA ASP A 123 -10.13 9.42 -10.32
C ASP A 123 -10.16 8.48 -9.10
N ALA A 124 -10.13 7.16 -9.30
CA ALA A 124 -9.97 6.20 -8.22
C ALA A 124 -8.58 6.31 -7.58
N LEU A 125 -7.52 6.34 -8.38
CA LEU A 125 -6.14 6.46 -7.92
C LEU A 125 -5.92 7.75 -7.13
N ARG A 126 -6.35 8.90 -7.66
CA ARG A 126 -6.25 10.20 -6.97
C ARG A 126 -6.95 10.20 -5.61
N ARG A 127 -8.10 9.55 -5.49
CA ARG A 127 -8.86 9.48 -4.23
C ARG A 127 -8.31 8.48 -3.22
N SER A 128 -7.47 7.53 -3.64
CA SER A 128 -6.86 6.57 -2.73
C SER A 128 -5.89 7.20 -1.73
N GLY A 129 -5.27 8.33 -2.13
CA GLY A 129 -4.21 9.00 -1.38
C GLY A 129 -2.83 8.35 -1.54
N LEU A 130 -2.72 7.23 -2.28
CA LEU A 130 -1.44 6.66 -2.68
C LEU A 130 -0.65 7.68 -3.51
N ASP A 131 0.67 7.67 -3.33
CA ASP A 131 1.55 8.44 -4.19
C ASP A 131 1.59 7.82 -5.60
N VAL A 132 1.80 8.65 -6.63
CA VAL A 132 1.88 8.19 -8.02
C VAL A 132 3.26 8.52 -8.55
N LEU A 133 4.02 7.48 -8.85
CA LEU A 133 5.35 7.60 -9.43
C LEU A 133 5.25 7.41 -10.94
N GLY A 134 5.97 8.22 -11.70
CA GLY A 134 6.13 7.96 -13.13
C GLY A 134 6.94 6.68 -13.33
N ARG A 135 6.58 5.90 -14.36
CA ARG A 135 7.38 4.74 -14.79
C ARG A 135 7.93 4.96 -16.20
N ALA A 136 9.20 4.58 -16.42
CA ALA A 136 9.85 4.71 -17.72
C ALA A 136 9.38 3.64 -18.73
N GLY A 137 8.91 2.50 -18.24
CA GLY A 137 8.44 1.39 -19.04
C GLY A 137 7.76 0.34 -18.17
N ARG A 138 7.29 -0.74 -18.81
CA ARG A 138 6.74 -1.89 -18.09
C ARG A 138 7.87 -2.60 -17.34
N PRO A 139 7.75 -2.83 -16.02
CA PRO A 139 8.74 -3.61 -15.27
C PRO A 139 8.80 -5.06 -15.76
N ASP A 140 9.97 -5.69 -15.65
CA ASP A 140 10.11 -7.14 -15.78
C ASP A 140 9.33 -7.86 -14.68
N GLY A 141 8.95 -9.12 -14.91
CA GLY A 141 8.20 -9.93 -13.94
C GLY A 141 6.69 -9.94 -14.18
N MET A 142 5.95 -10.48 -13.21
CA MET A 142 4.51 -10.66 -13.26
C MET A 142 3.79 -9.61 -12.40
N PRO A 143 2.77 -8.91 -12.93
CA PRO A 143 1.94 -8.03 -12.13
C PRO A 143 1.33 -8.77 -10.93
N SER A 144 1.56 -8.24 -9.72
CA SER A 144 1.03 -8.82 -8.49
C SER A 144 0.65 -7.73 -7.49
N LEU A 145 -0.42 -7.98 -6.73
CA LEU A 145 -0.79 -7.14 -5.59
C LEU A 145 0.24 -7.21 -4.46
N ASP A 146 0.95 -8.33 -4.34
CA ASP A 146 2.09 -8.51 -3.46
C ASP A 146 3.38 -8.26 -4.26
N PRO A 147 4.12 -7.15 -4.00
CA PRO A 147 5.34 -6.86 -4.73
C PRO A 147 6.39 -7.97 -4.66
N TYR A 148 6.47 -8.74 -3.57
CA TYR A 148 7.41 -9.85 -3.43
C TYR A 148 7.06 -11.05 -4.32
N ALA A 149 5.79 -11.20 -4.71
CA ALA A 149 5.34 -12.26 -5.61
C ALA A 149 5.50 -11.89 -7.10
N SER A 150 6.02 -10.70 -7.42
CA SER A 150 6.13 -10.24 -8.81
C SER A 150 7.32 -10.82 -9.57
N GLY A 151 8.31 -11.39 -8.88
CA GLY A 151 9.57 -11.82 -9.49
C GLY A 151 10.51 -10.67 -9.88
N ALA A 152 10.09 -9.42 -9.68
CA ALA A 152 10.93 -8.23 -9.83
C ALA A 152 11.52 -7.80 -8.47
N PRO A 153 12.64 -7.04 -8.46
CA PRO A 153 13.12 -6.42 -7.24
C PRO A 153 12.05 -5.55 -6.58
N VAL A 154 11.83 -5.78 -5.28
CA VAL A 154 10.87 -4.99 -4.50
C VAL A 154 11.41 -3.59 -4.25
N VAL A 155 10.55 -2.59 -4.44
CA VAL A 155 10.89 -1.18 -4.24
C VAL A 155 10.15 -0.66 -3.01
N PHE A 156 10.91 -0.12 -2.07
CA PHE A 156 10.38 0.63 -0.94
C PHE A 156 10.27 2.11 -1.30
N ALA A 157 9.29 2.80 -0.70
CA ALA A 157 9.30 4.26 -0.69
C ALA A 157 10.55 4.78 0.06
N PRO A 158 10.96 6.04 -0.14
CA PRO A 158 12.09 6.61 0.59
C PRO A 158 11.90 6.51 2.11
N PRO A 159 12.98 6.38 2.91
CA PRO A 159 12.90 6.38 4.36
C PRO A 159 12.08 7.55 4.92
N ARG A 160 11.44 7.34 6.07
CA ARG A 160 10.65 8.37 6.75
C ARG A 160 11.56 9.16 7.69
N GLU A 161 11.61 10.47 7.48
CA GLU A 161 12.34 11.44 8.29
C GLU A 161 11.38 12.54 8.79
N PRO A 162 11.74 13.32 9.83
CA PRO A 162 10.95 14.49 10.22
C PRO A 162 10.65 15.41 9.02
N GLY A 163 9.39 15.85 8.89
CA GLY A 163 8.91 16.64 7.75
C GLY A 163 8.51 15.82 6.52
N SER A 164 8.85 14.53 6.46
CA SER A 164 8.36 13.64 5.39
C SER A 164 6.84 13.45 5.48
N ALA A 165 6.19 13.19 4.35
CA ALA A 165 4.81 12.72 4.35
C ALA A 165 4.67 11.41 5.16
N ALA A 166 3.64 11.32 6.01
CA ALA A 166 3.35 10.16 6.83
C ALA A 166 2.75 9.03 5.97
N ARG A 167 3.64 8.33 5.29
CA ARG A 167 3.38 7.15 4.44
C ARG A 167 4.31 6.03 4.88
N PHE A 168 3.76 4.94 5.41
CA PHE A 168 4.54 3.80 5.89
C PHE A 168 3.67 2.56 6.05
N ALA A 169 4.30 1.40 6.17
CA ALA A 169 3.61 0.14 6.41
C ALA A 169 4.27 -0.63 7.57
N VAL A 170 3.45 -1.44 8.24
CA VAL A 170 3.87 -2.35 9.30
C VAL A 170 3.60 -3.78 8.86
N PHE A 171 4.60 -4.63 8.98
CA PHE A 171 4.53 -6.05 8.62
C PHE A 171 4.76 -6.92 9.84
N ASP A 172 3.93 -7.93 10.05
CA ASP A 172 4.01 -8.85 11.18
C ASP A 172 5.07 -9.93 10.97
N VAL A 173 6.32 -9.46 10.94
CA VAL A 173 7.53 -10.24 10.75
C VAL A 173 8.65 -9.62 11.60
N PRO A 174 9.66 -10.41 12.01
CA PRO A 174 10.71 -9.93 12.89
C PRO A 174 11.70 -8.97 12.21
N ASP A 175 11.90 -9.09 10.90
CA ASP A 175 12.85 -8.29 10.12
C ASP A 175 12.55 -8.30 8.62
N GLU A 176 13.33 -7.52 7.87
CA GLU A 176 13.18 -7.33 6.44
C GLU A 176 13.51 -8.61 5.62
N ALA A 177 14.33 -9.52 6.15
CA ALA A 177 14.61 -10.79 5.48
C ALA A 177 13.41 -11.75 5.62
N ALA A 178 12.81 -11.82 6.80
CA ALA A 178 11.56 -12.53 7.03
C ALA A 178 10.40 -11.93 6.23
N LEU A 179 10.36 -10.60 6.06
CA LEU A 179 9.41 -9.95 5.14
C LEU A 179 9.58 -10.46 3.71
N ALA A 180 10.81 -10.54 3.22
CA ALA A 180 11.07 -11.02 1.86
C ALA A 180 10.66 -12.48 1.66
N ALA A 181 10.83 -13.32 2.67
CA ALA A 181 10.41 -14.73 2.63
C ALA A 181 8.90 -14.91 2.75
N ALA A 182 8.23 -14.13 3.62
CA ALA A 182 6.80 -14.25 3.88
C ALA A 182 5.92 -13.51 2.86
N GLY A 183 6.46 -12.49 2.21
CA GLY A 183 5.73 -11.60 1.30
C GLY A 183 4.97 -10.49 2.02
N ALA A 184 4.46 -9.54 1.23
CA ALA A 184 3.76 -8.36 1.72
C ALA A 184 2.36 -8.67 2.28
N GLY A 185 1.83 -9.87 2.05
CA GLY A 185 0.62 -10.38 2.72
C GLY A 185 0.71 -10.45 4.26
N SER A 186 1.93 -10.32 4.82
CA SER A 186 2.18 -10.15 6.26
C SER A 186 1.84 -8.74 6.80
N CYS A 187 1.40 -7.81 5.94
CA CYS A 187 1.04 -6.46 6.37
C CYS A 187 -0.10 -6.47 7.41
N VAL A 188 0.09 -5.69 8.48
CA VAL A 188 -0.92 -5.49 9.53
C VAL A 188 -1.41 -4.05 9.61
N ALA A 189 -0.67 -3.09 9.04
CA ALA A 189 -1.10 -1.71 8.97
C ALA A 189 -0.46 -0.97 7.80
N THR A 190 -1.24 -0.11 7.16
CA THR A 190 -0.75 0.84 6.16
C THR A 190 -1.26 2.22 6.50
N VAL A 191 -0.34 3.18 6.57
CA VAL A 191 -0.61 4.58 6.86
C VAL A 191 -0.29 5.40 5.62
N VAL A 192 -1.24 6.25 5.21
CA VAL A 192 -1.10 7.12 4.04
C VAL A 192 -1.65 8.50 4.39
N ALA A 193 -0.84 9.54 4.19
CA ALA A 193 -1.14 10.91 4.60
C ALA A 193 -1.61 10.98 6.06
N GLY A 194 -0.89 10.27 6.94
CA GLY A 194 -1.16 10.21 8.39
C GLY A 194 -2.40 9.42 8.81
N ARG A 195 -3.17 8.89 7.86
CA ARG A 195 -4.37 8.09 8.15
C ARG A 195 -4.05 6.61 8.11
N LEU A 196 -4.49 5.86 9.12
CA LEU A 196 -4.44 4.40 9.12
C LEU A 196 -5.51 3.85 8.16
N VAL A 197 -5.13 3.62 6.90
CA VAL A 197 -6.02 3.24 5.80
C VAL A 197 -6.19 1.72 5.65
N HIS A 198 -5.24 0.95 6.18
CA HIS A 198 -5.37 -0.49 6.36
C HIS A 198 -5.01 -0.87 7.79
N ARG A 199 -5.78 -1.80 8.36
CA ARG A 199 -5.46 -2.47 9.61
C ARG A 199 -5.99 -3.90 9.55
N ARG A 200 -5.10 -4.88 9.69
CA ARG A 200 -5.48 -6.28 9.90
C ARG A 200 -5.98 -6.45 11.34
N ARG A 201 -7.11 -7.13 11.49
CA ARG A 201 -7.70 -7.43 12.80
C ARG A 201 -6.99 -8.60 13.44
#